data_AF-A0A9E1A4U0-F1
#
_entry.id   AF-A0A9E1A4U0-F1
#
_cell.length_a   1.000
_cell.length_b   1.000
_cell.length_c   1.000
_cell.angle_alpha   90.00
_cell.angle_beta   90.00
_cell.angle_gamma   90.00
#
_symmetry.space_group_name_H-M   'P 1'
#
loop_
_entity.id
_entity.type
_entity.pdbx_description
1 polymer ?
#
loop_
_entity_poly.entity_id
_entity_poly.type
_entity_poly.pdbx_seq_one_letter_code
_entity_poly.pdbx_strand_id
1 'polypeptide(L)' 'MVDKKDDGLKLTGPELQVELLKRMGYREESRKCENCKHYVGVYGTTSECLLIPIMQMKVSGEGYCDYHKFNGESK' A
#
# COMPACT_ATOMS: atom_id res chain seq x y z
N MET A 1 -29.76 -2.18 -16.09
CA MET A 1 -28.34 -1.78 -16.08
C MET A 1 -28.12 -1.07 -14.76
N VAL A 2 -27.28 -1.62 -13.89
CA VAL A 2 -27.02 -1.03 -12.57
C VAL A 2 -26.26 0.27 -12.81
N ASP A 3 -26.97 1.36 -12.61
CA ASP A 3 -26.43 2.70 -12.45
C ASP A 3 -25.44 2.63 -11.28
N LYS A 4 -24.16 2.39 -11.59
CA LYS A 4 -23.09 2.54 -10.62
C LYS A 4 -23.06 4.02 -10.32
N LYS A 5 -23.77 4.42 -9.27
CA LYS A 5 -23.52 5.68 -8.59
C LYS A 5 -22.04 5.68 -8.23
N ASP A 6 -21.25 6.36 -9.05
CA ASP A 6 -20.05 7.04 -8.59
C ASP A 6 -20.56 8.16 -7.67
N ASP A 7 -21.11 7.78 -6.51
CA ASP A 7 -21.21 8.68 -5.38
C ASP A 7 -19.76 9.02 -5.11
N GLY A 8 -19.35 10.19 -5.60
CA GLY A 8 -18.00 10.74 -5.53
C GLY A 8 -17.60 10.94 -4.07
N LEU A 9 -17.41 9.82 -3.37
CA LEU A 9 -16.94 9.72 -2.01
C LEU A 9 -15.52 10.26 -2.10
N LYS A 10 -15.37 11.54 -1.77
CA LYS A 10 -14.08 12.15 -1.53
C LYS A 10 -13.52 11.47 -0.29
N LEU A 11 -13.02 10.26 -0.46
CA LEU A 11 -12.26 9.53 0.54
C LEU A 11 -11.11 10.45 0.93
N THR A 12 -11.06 10.80 2.21
CA THR A 12 -9.99 11.63 2.76
C THR A 12 -9.35 10.90 3.92
N GLY A 13 -8.05 11.15 4.15
CA GLY A 13 -7.34 10.55 5.28
C GLY A 13 -7.31 9.00 5.24
N PRO A 14 -7.63 8.31 6.36
CA PRO A 14 -7.44 6.85 6.48
C PRO A 14 -8.25 5.99 5.50
N GLU A 15 -9.45 6.43 5.13
CA GLU A 15 -10.34 5.63 4.25
C GLU A 15 -9.77 5.55 2.83
N LEU A 16 -9.18 6.65 2.35
CA LEU A 16 -8.47 6.70 1.07
C LEU A 16 -7.30 5.72 1.07
N GLN A 17 -6.56 5.66 2.18
CA GLN A 17 -5.42 4.76 2.31
C GLN A 17 -5.86 3.29 2.25
N VAL A 18 -6.93 2.91 2.94
CA VAL A 18 -7.47 1.54 2.89
C VAL A 18 -7.92 1.18 1.48
N GLU A 19 -8.59 2.09 0.78
CA GLU A 19 -9.04 1.86 -0.59
C GLU A 19 -7.87 1.73 -1.58
N LEU A 20 -6.83 2.55 -1.42
CA LEU A 20 -5.60 2.43 -2.22
C LEU A 20 -4.92 1.08 -1.99
N LEU A 21 -4.79 0.63 -0.74
CA LEU A 21 -4.23 -0.68 -0.41
C LEU A 21 -5.03 -1.81 -1.09
N LYS A 22 -6.37 -1.76 -1.04
CA LYS A 22 -7.23 -2.74 -1.75
C LYS A 22 -6.96 -2.74 -3.25
N ARG A 23 -6.91 -1.56 -3.88
CA ARG A 23 -6.64 -1.42 -5.33
C ARG A 23 -5.24 -1.88 -5.73
N MET A 24 -4.29 -1.85 -4.80
CA MET A 24 -2.95 -2.38 -4.98
C MET A 24 -2.85 -3.90 -4.76
N GLY A 25 -3.96 -4.57 -4.44
CA GLY A 25 -3.96 -6.00 -4.15
C GLY A 25 -3.30 -6.33 -2.81
N TYR A 26 -3.36 -5.41 -1.83
CA TYR A 26 -2.67 -5.57 -0.57
C TYR A 26 -3.21 -6.75 0.26
N ARG A 27 -2.34 -7.64 0.70
CA ARG A 27 -2.68 -8.90 1.39
C ARG A 27 -1.49 -9.45 2.20
N GLU A 28 -1.70 -10.50 2.99
CA GLU A 28 -0.62 -11.23 3.66
C GLU A 28 -0.15 -12.39 2.78
N GLU A 29 1.17 -12.53 2.56
CA GLU A 29 1.76 -13.57 1.70
C GLU A 29 3.22 -13.87 2.10
N SER A 30 3.87 -14.87 1.48
CA SER A 30 5.28 -15.19 1.74
C SER A 30 6.26 -14.10 1.29
N ARG A 31 5.90 -13.33 0.25
CA ARG A 31 6.63 -12.12 -0.15
C ARG A 31 6.13 -10.97 0.72
N LYS A 32 7.03 -10.14 1.24
CA LYS A 32 6.70 -9.22 2.33
C LYS A 32 7.14 -7.80 2.03
N CYS A 33 6.47 -6.83 2.60
CA CYS A 33 6.84 -5.44 2.51
C CYS A 33 8.26 -5.23 3.04
N GLU A 34 8.69 -5.95 4.09
CA GLU A 34 10.06 -5.88 4.62
C GLU A 34 11.18 -6.13 3.60
N ASN A 35 10.91 -6.90 2.54
CA ASN A 35 11.87 -7.15 1.46
C ASN A 35 11.56 -6.39 0.17
N CYS A 36 10.64 -5.43 0.22
CA CYS A 36 10.27 -4.53 -0.87
C CYS A 36 11.08 -3.24 -0.81
N LYS A 37 11.52 -2.72 -1.95
CA LYS A 37 12.24 -1.45 -2.06
C LYS A 37 11.42 -0.20 -1.72
N HIS A 38 10.10 -0.35 -1.72
CA HIS A 38 9.19 0.73 -1.37
C HIS A 38 8.93 0.81 0.14
N TYR A 39 9.38 -0.18 0.91
CA TYR A 39 9.14 -0.25 2.34
C TYR A 39 10.18 0.52 3.14
N VAL A 40 9.70 1.28 4.13
CA VAL A 40 10.52 1.94 5.14
C VAL A 40 10.01 1.51 6.51
N GLY A 41 10.77 0.65 7.18
CA GLY A 41 10.50 0.27 8.57
C GLY A 41 11.04 1.32 9.52
N VAL A 42 10.19 1.89 10.37
CA VAL A 42 10.64 2.70 11.51
C VAL A 42 10.61 1.82 12.75
N TYR A 43 11.72 1.76 13.48
CA TYR A 43 11.77 1.07 14.77
C TYR A 43 10.73 1.69 15.72
N GLY A 44 9.68 0.92 16.03
CA GLY A 44 8.85 1.20 17.20
C GLY A 44 7.36 1.41 16.99
N THR A 45 6.75 1.27 15.79
CA THR A 45 5.31 0.91 15.61
C THR A 45 4.74 1.12 14.21
N THR A 46 5.36 1.94 13.34
CA THR A 46 4.73 2.33 12.07
C THR A 46 5.69 2.13 10.90
N SER A 47 5.35 1.22 10.00
CA SER A 47 6.07 1.06 8.74
C SER A 47 5.32 1.73 7.61
N GLU A 48 6.05 2.25 6.63
CA GLU A 48 5.50 3.05 5.54
C GLU A 48 5.86 2.49 4.17
N CYS A 49 5.04 2.80 3.16
CA CYS A 49 5.27 2.47 1.76
C CYS A 49 5.41 3.75 0.94
N LEU A 50 6.59 3.95 0.33
CA LEU A 50 6.94 5.11 -0.49
C LEU A 50 6.55 4.97 -1.97
N LEU A 51 5.72 3.99 -2.33
CA LEU A 51 5.28 3.83 -3.72
C LEU A 51 4.51 5.06 -4.23
N ILE A 52 3.75 5.73 -3.34
CA ILE A 52 3.02 6.96 -3.63
C ILE A 52 3.69 8.11 -2.86
N PRO A 53 4.57 8.92 -3.49
CA PRO A 53 5.43 9.88 -2.78
C PRO A 53 4.68 10.98 -2.02
N ILE A 54 3.45 11.27 -2.42
CA ILE A 54 2.61 12.33 -1.84
C ILE A 54 1.81 11.86 -0.63
N MET A 55 1.88 10.57 -0.26
CA MET A 55 1.11 10.00 0.84
C MET A 55 1.96 9.02 1.66
N GLN A 56 2.02 9.25 2.98
CA GLN A 56 2.60 8.29 3.93
C GLN A 56 1.63 7.12 4.11
N MET A 57 1.77 6.10 3.26
CA MET A 57 0.98 4.88 3.37
C MET A 57 1.52 3.99 4.49
N LYS A 58 0.80 3.91 5.61
CA LYS A 58 1.07 2.93 6.66
C LYS A 58 0.81 1.50 6.15
N VAL A 59 1.78 0.62 6.36
CA VAL A 59 1.73 -0.79 5.98
C VAL A 59 2.30 -1.67 7.10
N SER A 60 1.98 -2.96 7.07
CA SER A 60 2.62 -3.98 7.90
C SER A 60 3.87 -4.51 7.19
N GLY A 61 4.92 -4.84 7.93
CA GLY A 61 6.07 -5.54 7.38
C GLY A 61 5.71 -6.88 6.73
N GLU A 62 4.69 -7.55 7.26
CA GLU A 62 4.19 -8.85 6.82
C GLU A 62 3.26 -8.79 5.60
N GLY A 63 2.88 -7.59 5.15
CA GLY A 63 1.99 -7.43 4.00
C GLY A 63 2.68 -7.52 2.66
N TYR A 64 1.91 -7.56 1.59
CA TYR A 64 2.33 -7.66 0.20
C TYR A 64 1.39 -6.85 -0.69
N CYS A 65 1.86 -6.34 -1.82
CA CYS A 65 0.99 -5.79 -2.87
C CYS A 65 1.52 -6.14 -4.26
N ASP A 66 0.68 -5.99 -5.29
CA ASP A 66 1.03 -6.36 -6.67
C ASP A 66 2.16 -5.51 -7.29
N TYR A 67 2.49 -4.39 -6.64
CA TYR A 67 3.58 -3.48 -7.00
C TYR A 67 4.90 -3.78 -6.27
N HIS A 68 4.97 -4.90 -5.56
CA HIS A 68 6.18 -5.34 -4.85
C HIS A 68 7.37 -5.43 -5.82
N LYS A 69 8.52 -4.91 -5.37
CA LYS A 69 9.80 -4.99 -6.07
C LYS A 69 10.88 -5.26 -5.05
N PHE A 70 11.70 -6.27 -5.26
CA PHE A 70 12.77 -6.61 -4.33
C PHE A 70 13.83 -5.51 -4.25
N ASN A 71 14.45 -5.39 -3.08
CA ASN A 71 15.67 -4.61 -2.93
C ASN A 71 16.74 -5.13 -3.90
N GLY A 72 17.17 -4.28 -4.84
CA GLY A 72 18.18 -4.63 -5.84
C GLY A 72 17.64 -5.03 -7.22
N GLU A 73 16.32 -5.12 -7.42
CA GLU A 73 15.77 -5.23 -8.77
C GLU A 73 16.01 -3.92 -9.55
N SER A 74 16.98 -3.98 -10.46
CA SER A 74 17.20 -2.96 -11.49
C SER A 74 16.16 -3.13 -12.60
N LYS A 75 15.80 -2.00 -13.21
CA LYS A 75 14.72 -1.89 -14.21
C LYS A 75 15.08 -2.57 -15.52
#